data_AF-A0A948R8D2-F1
#
_entry.id   AF-A0A948R8D2-F1
#
_cell.length_a   1.000
_cell.length_b   1.000
_cell.length_c   1.000
_cell.angle_alpha   90.00
_cell.angle_beta   90.00
_cell.angle_gamma   90.00
#
_symmetry.space_group_name_H-M   'P 1'
#
loop_
_entity.id
_entity.type
_entity.pdbx_description
1 polymer ?
#
loop_
_entity_poly.entity_id
_entity_poly.type
_entity_poly.pdbx_seq_one_letter_code
_entity_poly.pdbx_strand_id
1 'polypeptide(L)'
;MCDLFPSADNGNFRHAELYLTSIPSNFADLSLTKQLIGAPPTAGGSASWRLTVFNASASTGTATVIQVRDTLPPNLTFTSASGTGSFNAGTGVWTVGTLAPGEVAVITITGTVAASAGTTVTNTAEIISSSLPDPDSTVNNGATGEDDYAVSTFIVQSGRAAGIPPQLVCPAGFSVFDWGTISGWAAGSTDNTYAFASFGNIRFRLTNDGVYQNLAGFGGQSPTVNSATTGGLSPAEPGLTVIADQPNQAGVVQMTITLPRSFSGVQFTIFDVDFFANQFADRVEVVGGFGGNQVLPQLTNGNANFVQGNIAIGDALSGDNEPLGNVVVTFNNPVDTITIRYGNHTTAPTNPGQQGISLHDLFVCNPFATLSITKVSSLISDPVNLANNPKAIPGALVEYLISVVNNGTDATDANSVVVVDNGPADAKLCQISRAGGPVVFADPGGSGLTYSFASLASVGDSLEFSNDAGVNWTHVPTADAQGCDPSVTSFRVRPDGGLGAGRSFTLRVRYIIE
;
A
#
# COMPACT_ATOMS: atom_id res chain seq x y z
N MET A 1 54.43 6.88 -35.79
CA MET A 1 53.86 7.99 -34.98
C MET A 1 54.72 9.21 -35.28
N CYS A 2 54.19 10.20 -36.01
CA CYS A 2 54.91 11.44 -36.27
C CYS A 2 54.31 12.50 -35.35
N ASP A 3 55.12 13.01 -34.43
CA ASP A 3 54.75 14.11 -33.56
C ASP A 3 54.61 15.40 -34.39
N LEU A 4 53.43 16.01 -34.34
CA LEU A 4 53.09 17.22 -35.07
C LEU A 4 53.53 18.50 -34.35
N PHE A 5 54.00 18.43 -33.09
CA PHE A 5 54.39 19.60 -32.28
C PHE A 5 55.60 19.36 -31.35
N PRO A 6 56.80 19.06 -31.90
CA PRO A 6 57.99 18.70 -31.12
C PRO A 6 58.56 19.83 -30.23
N SER A 7 58.11 21.07 -30.41
CA SER A 7 58.57 22.22 -29.63
C SER A 7 57.72 22.53 -28.39
N ALA A 8 56.63 21.81 -28.16
CA ALA A 8 55.71 22.03 -27.04
C ALA A 8 55.86 21.02 -25.89
N ASP A 9 56.78 20.05 -26.01
CA ASP A 9 56.82 18.90 -25.13
C ASP A 9 57.88 19.02 -24.03
N ASN A 10 57.45 19.00 -22.76
CA ASN A 10 58.32 19.09 -21.57
C ASN A 10 58.47 17.75 -20.82
N GLY A 11 58.26 16.64 -21.53
CA GLY A 11 58.60 15.30 -21.05
C GLY A 11 57.66 14.76 -19.97
N ASN A 12 56.41 15.25 -19.90
CA ASN A 12 55.43 14.80 -18.92
C ASN A 12 54.07 14.54 -19.59
N PHE A 13 53.95 13.39 -20.25
CA PHE A 13 52.70 12.91 -20.82
C PHE A 13 51.76 12.46 -19.71
N ARG A 14 50.65 13.18 -19.49
CA ARG A 14 49.60 12.80 -18.50
C ARG A 14 48.31 12.28 -19.13
N HIS A 15 48.18 12.31 -20.45
CA HIS A 15 47.03 11.75 -21.15
C HIS A 15 47.41 11.50 -22.62
N ALA A 16 47.17 10.29 -23.12
CA ALA A 16 47.14 10.00 -24.54
C ALA A 16 45.72 9.57 -24.87
N GLU A 17 44.99 10.40 -25.61
CA GLU A 17 43.70 10.00 -26.18
C GLU A 17 44.01 9.19 -27.45
N LEU A 18 43.83 7.87 -27.36
CA LEU A 18 43.92 6.96 -28.49
C LEU A 18 42.63 7.06 -29.29
N TYR A 19 42.61 7.90 -30.33
CA TYR A 19 41.54 7.89 -31.32
C TYR A 19 41.86 6.83 -32.38
N LEU A 20 40.99 5.83 -32.54
CA LEU A 20 40.95 5.04 -33.77
C LEU A 20 40.65 6.00 -34.93
N THR A 21 41.64 6.25 -35.79
CA THR A 21 41.52 7.25 -36.87
C THR A 21 40.59 6.82 -38.00
N SER A 22 40.12 5.57 -38.00
CA SER A 22 39.06 5.06 -38.86
C SER A 22 38.55 3.71 -38.35
N ILE A 23 37.23 3.53 -38.32
CA ILE A 23 36.58 2.21 -38.16
C ILE A 23 37.08 1.28 -39.29
N PRO A 24 37.35 -0.01 -39.04
CA PRO A 24 37.74 -0.94 -40.10
C PRO A 24 36.72 -0.96 -41.24
N SER A 25 37.17 -1.13 -42.48
CA SER A 25 36.26 -1.15 -43.64
C SER A 25 35.31 -2.37 -43.65
N ASN A 26 35.70 -3.46 -43.00
CA ASN A 26 34.90 -4.67 -42.80
C ASN A 26 34.94 -5.05 -41.31
N PHE A 27 33.81 -4.86 -40.62
CA PHE A 27 33.69 -5.10 -39.18
C PHE A 27 32.31 -5.69 -38.83
N ALA A 28 32.21 -6.24 -37.63
CA ALA A 28 30.94 -6.56 -36.99
C ALA A 28 30.94 -5.95 -35.59
N ASP A 29 29.94 -5.14 -35.31
CA ASP A 29 29.64 -4.56 -34.01
C ASP A 29 28.71 -5.56 -33.29
N LEU A 30 29.31 -6.37 -32.41
CA LEU A 30 28.69 -7.48 -31.72
C LEU A 30 28.46 -7.14 -30.24
N SER A 31 27.20 -7.11 -29.83
CA SER A 31 26.83 -6.93 -28.43
C SER A 31 26.18 -8.18 -27.82
N LEU A 32 26.36 -8.34 -26.52
CA LEU A 32 25.85 -9.45 -25.72
C LEU A 32 24.94 -8.92 -24.61
N THR A 33 23.77 -9.54 -24.48
CA THR A 33 22.89 -9.32 -23.32
C THR A 33 22.61 -10.63 -22.61
N LYS A 34 22.38 -10.53 -21.30
CA LYS A 34 22.11 -11.67 -20.43
C LYS A 34 21.06 -11.32 -19.40
N GLN A 35 20.03 -12.15 -19.28
CA GLN A 35 18.91 -11.90 -18.36
C GLN A 35 18.42 -13.18 -17.70
N LEU A 36 18.16 -13.14 -16.39
CA LEU A 36 17.42 -14.19 -15.69
C LEU A 36 15.97 -14.22 -16.19
N ILE A 37 15.47 -15.42 -16.49
CA ILE A 37 14.08 -15.65 -16.88
C ILE A 37 13.28 -16.02 -15.63
N GLY A 38 12.25 -15.23 -15.32
CA GLY A 38 11.36 -15.47 -14.19
C GLY A 38 11.86 -14.90 -12.86
N ALA A 39 11.27 -15.35 -11.76
CA ALA A 39 11.65 -14.94 -10.41
C ALA A 39 12.96 -15.64 -9.97
N PRO A 40 13.74 -15.04 -9.05
CA PRO A 40 14.88 -15.70 -8.43
C PRO A 40 14.49 -17.08 -7.85
N PRO A 41 15.24 -18.15 -8.13
CA PRO A 41 14.91 -19.49 -7.64
C PRO A 41 15.24 -19.67 -6.16
N THR A 42 14.60 -20.69 -5.57
CA THR A 42 14.96 -21.21 -4.25
C THR A 42 16.19 -22.10 -4.30
N ALA A 43 16.77 -22.42 -3.13
CA ALA A 43 17.76 -23.48 -3.02
C ALA A 43 17.16 -24.82 -3.52
N GLY A 44 17.85 -25.49 -4.43
CA GLY A 44 17.39 -26.66 -5.16
C GLY A 44 16.46 -26.37 -6.35
N GLY A 45 16.08 -25.11 -6.57
CA GLY A 45 15.24 -24.67 -7.68
C GLY A 45 16.01 -24.53 -9.00
N SER A 46 15.29 -24.22 -10.09
CA SER A 46 15.87 -24.05 -11.42
C SER A 46 16.05 -22.57 -11.78
N ALA A 47 17.25 -22.20 -12.21
CA ALA A 47 17.57 -20.91 -12.81
C ALA A 47 17.67 -21.06 -14.34
N SER A 48 17.12 -20.11 -15.10
CA SER A 48 17.29 -20.04 -16.56
C SER A 48 17.74 -18.66 -16.99
N TRP A 49 18.77 -18.57 -17.83
CA TRP A 49 19.25 -17.31 -18.40
C TRP A 49 19.04 -17.29 -19.90
N ARG A 50 18.51 -16.17 -20.41
CA ARG A 50 18.52 -15.86 -21.83
C ARG A 50 19.77 -15.05 -22.16
N LEU A 51 20.59 -15.56 -23.07
CA LEU A 51 21.68 -14.81 -23.69
C LEU A 51 21.27 -14.45 -25.12
N THR A 52 21.55 -13.21 -25.52
CA THR A 52 21.29 -12.73 -26.88
C THR A 52 22.54 -12.05 -27.41
N VAL A 53 23.04 -12.51 -28.56
CA VAL A 53 24.09 -11.86 -29.33
C VAL A 53 23.46 -11.12 -30.49
N PHE A 54 23.82 -9.86 -30.67
CA PHE A 54 23.41 -9.02 -31.78
C PHE A 54 24.60 -8.80 -32.71
N ASN A 55 24.35 -8.67 -34.01
CA ASN A 55 25.26 -7.97 -34.91
C ASN A 55 24.56 -6.68 -35.37
N ALA A 56 25.10 -5.51 -35.02
CA ALA A 56 24.43 -4.25 -35.28
C ALA A 56 24.09 -4.07 -36.77
N SER A 57 22.96 -3.40 -37.05
CA SER A 57 22.57 -3.12 -38.44
C SER A 57 23.55 -2.19 -39.17
N ALA A 58 24.38 -1.45 -38.43
CA ALA A 58 25.42 -0.58 -38.97
C ALA A 58 26.71 -1.32 -39.36
N SER A 59 26.85 -2.60 -38.97
CA SER A 59 27.98 -3.44 -39.35
C SER A 59 28.10 -3.59 -40.85
N THR A 60 29.33 -3.59 -41.36
CA THR A 60 29.60 -3.77 -42.79
C THR A 60 29.84 -5.22 -43.17
N GLY A 61 30.06 -6.12 -42.20
CA GLY A 61 30.40 -7.52 -42.43
C GLY A 61 29.49 -8.52 -41.71
N THR A 62 29.42 -9.73 -42.28
CA THR A 62 28.81 -10.91 -41.65
C THR A 62 29.84 -11.60 -40.77
N ALA A 63 29.61 -11.66 -39.45
CA ALA A 63 30.50 -12.32 -38.52
C ALA A 63 30.28 -13.84 -38.54
N THR A 64 31.37 -14.60 -38.45
CA THR A 64 31.40 -16.06 -38.39
C THR A 64 32.28 -16.51 -37.23
N VAL A 65 32.23 -17.81 -36.88
CA VAL A 65 33.04 -18.37 -35.77
C VAL A 65 32.76 -17.66 -34.44
N ILE A 66 31.52 -17.16 -34.27
CA ILE A 66 31.14 -16.45 -33.05
C ILE A 66 31.02 -17.46 -31.92
N GLN A 67 31.76 -17.23 -30.84
CA GLN A 67 31.73 -18.03 -29.63
C GLN A 67 31.53 -17.14 -28.41
N VAL A 68 30.64 -17.54 -27.51
CA VAL A 68 30.39 -16.87 -26.23
C VAL A 68 30.77 -17.83 -25.11
N ARG A 69 31.55 -17.38 -24.13
CA ARG A 69 31.82 -18.15 -22.91
C ARG A 69 30.89 -17.69 -21.82
N ASP A 70 30.01 -18.58 -21.37
CA ASP A 70 29.22 -18.41 -20.15
C ASP A 70 29.92 -19.12 -18.99
N THR A 71 30.37 -18.34 -18.00
CA THR A 71 30.98 -18.88 -16.79
C THR A 71 29.84 -19.24 -15.83
N LEU A 72 29.42 -20.51 -15.89
CA LEU A 72 28.38 -21.03 -15.01
C LEU A 72 28.75 -20.75 -13.54
N PRO A 73 27.84 -20.21 -12.71
CA PRO A 73 28.15 -19.82 -11.35
C PRO A 73 28.58 -21.02 -10.51
N PRO A 74 29.43 -20.81 -9.48
CA PRO A 74 29.63 -21.84 -8.48
C PRO A 74 28.28 -22.24 -7.86
N ASN A 75 28.13 -23.52 -7.55
CA ASN A 75 26.88 -24.10 -7.04
C ASN A 75 25.71 -24.08 -8.05
N LEU A 76 25.97 -23.99 -9.35
CA LEU A 76 24.98 -24.31 -10.38
C LEU A 76 25.28 -25.67 -11.00
N THR A 77 24.28 -26.54 -11.09
CA THR A 77 24.37 -27.79 -11.88
C THR A 77 23.66 -27.60 -13.22
N PHE A 78 24.40 -27.65 -14.32
CA PHE A 78 23.82 -27.54 -15.67
C PHE A 78 22.74 -28.60 -15.90
N THR A 79 21.60 -28.20 -16.48
CA THR A 79 20.48 -29.09 -16.80
C THR A 79 20.25 -29.17 -18.31
N SER A 80 20.13 -28.03 -18.99
CA SER A 80 19.86 -27.98 -20.42
C SER A 80 20.25 -26.64 -21.04
N ALA A 81 20.40 -26.63 -22.36
CA ALA A 81 20.48 -25.42 -23.16
C ALA A 81 19.65 -25.59 -24.43
N SER A 82 18.95 -24.54 -24.84
CA SER A 82 18.09 -24.55 -26.04
C SER A 82 18.08 -23.21 -26.74
N GLY A 83 18.06 -23.21 -28.08
CA GLY A 83 18.09 -21.99 -28.89
C GLY A 83 18.95 -22.15 -30.14
N THR A 84 19.52 -21.03 -30.60
CA THR A 84 20.42 -20.98 -31.76
C THR A 84 21.78 -21.56 -31.41
N GLY A 85 22.37 -22.34 -32.31
CA GLY A 85 23.71 -22.91 -32.11
C GLY A 85 23.74 -24.05 -31.07
N SER A 86 24.90 -24.25 -30.45
CA SER A 86 25.12 -25.34 -29.47
C SER A 86 25.95 -24.90 -28.27
N PHE A 87 25.55 -25.32 -27.07
CA PHE A 87 26.28 -25.03 -25.82
C PHE A 87 27.01 -26.28 -25.29
N ASN A 88 28.28 -26.12 -24.93
CA ASN A 88 29.08 -27.16 -24.30
C ASN A 88 29.26 -26.84 -22.80
N ALA A 89 28.46 -27.50 -21.95
CA ALA A 89 28.49 -27.28 -20.51
C ALA A 89 29.82 -27.63 -19.82
N GLY A 90 30.66 -28.51 -20.42
CA GLY A 90 31.98 -28.83 -19.88
C GLY A 90 33.00 -27.71 -20.04
N THR A 91 32.76 -26.79 -20.99
CA THR A 91 33.65 -25.65 -21.28
C THR A 91 32.99 -24.29 -21.06
N GLY A 92 31.66 -24.26 -20.89
CA GLY A 92 30.88 -23.03 -20.85
C GLY A 92 30.75 -22.33 -22.21
N VAL A 93 31.16 -22.95 -23.31
CA VAL A 93 31.19 -22.29 -24.63
C VAL A 93 29.90 -22.53 -25.40
N TRP A 94 29.23 -21.44 -25.77
CA TRP A 94 28.17 -21.38 -26.77
C TRP A 94 28.76 -21.08 -28.14
N THR A 95 28.59 -21.99 -29.10
CA THR A 95 28.92 -21.76 -30.51
C THR A 95 27.68 -21.21 -31.22
N VAL A 96 27.71 -19.91 -31.55
CA VAL A 96 26.58 -19.17 -32.12
C VAL A 96 26.44 -19.46 -33.62
N GLY A 97 27.57 -19.44 -34.35
CA GLY A 97 27.61 -19.65 -35.80
C GLY A 97 27.89 -18.35 -36.57
N THR A 98 26.96 -17.98 -37.44
CA THR A 98 27.07 -16.83 -38.35
C THR A 98 25.96 -15.82 -38.07
N LEU A 99 26.28 -14.53 -38.07
CA LEU A 99 25.32 -13.43 -37.94
C LEU A 99 25.60 -12.35 -38.99
N ALA A 100 24.63 -12.11 -39.87
CA ALA A 100 24.67 -10.97 -40.79
C ALA A 100 24.32 -9.64 -40.06
N PRO A 101 24.63 -8.47 -40.65
CA PRO A 101 24.23 -7.19 -40.07
C PRO A 101 22.72 -7.12 -39.78
N GLY A 102 22.37 -6.76 -38.54
CA GLY A 102 20.99 -6.68 -38.05
C GLY A 102 20.40 -8.01 -37.55
N GLU A 103 21.12 -9.14 -37.65
CA GLU A 103 20.64 -10.42 -37.13
C GLU A 103 20.94 -10.61 -35.64
N VAL A 104 20.17 -11.51 -35.02
CA VAL A 104 20.27 -11.84 -33.60
C VAL A 104 20.27 -13.35 -33.40
N ALA A 105 21.06 -13.83 -32.45
CA ALA A 105 21.02 -15.20 -31.98
C ALA A 105 20.67 -15.23 -30.50
N VAL A 106 19.84 -16.21 -30.11
CA VAL A 106 19.37 -16.37 -28.73
C VAL A 106 19.61 -17.81 -28.26
N ILE A 107 20.13 -17.96 -27.05
CA ILE A 107 20.16 -19.23 -26.33
C ILE A 107 19.59 -19.06 -24.92
N THR A 108 18.91 -20.08 -24.42
CA THR A 108 18.50 -20.20 -23.02
C THR A 108 19.31 -21.31 -22.36
N ILE A 109 20.00 -20.99 -21.27
CA ILE A 109 20.81 -21.92 -20.46
C ILE A 109 20.10 -22.12 -19.13
N THR A 110 19.87 -23.36 -18.74
CA THR A 110 19.12 -23.74 -17.53
C THR A 110 19.96 -24.63 -16.63
N GLY A 111 19.92 -24.37 -15.32
CA GLY A 111 20.58 -25.19 -14.30
C GLY A 111 19.83 -25.21 -12.97
N THR A 112 20.20 -26.15 -12.10
CA THR A 112 19.69 -26.28 -10.73
C THR A 112 20.63 -25.56 -9.76
N VAL A 113 20.06 -24.72 -8.89
CA VAL A 113 20.81 -23.89 -7.93
C VAL A 113 21.03 -24.67 -6.64
N ALA A 114 22.28 -25.00 -6.34
CA ALA A 114 22.70 -25.68 -5.11
C ALA A 114 23.16 -24.72 -4.01
N ALA A 115 23.23 -23.41 -4.28
CA ALA A 115 23.56 -22.40 -3.28
C ALA A 115 22.44 -22.27 -2.23
N SER A 116 22.83 -21.99 -0.98
CA SER A 116 21.88 -21.72 0.11
C SER A 116 21.10 -20.43 -0.13
N ALA A 117 19.89 -20.33 0.45
CA ALA A 117 19.13 -19.08 0.48
C ALA A 117 19.97 -17.90 1.00
N GLY A 118 19.70 -16.70 0.50
CA GLY A 118 20.48 -15.49 0.80
C GLY A 118 21.80 -15.37 0.03
N THR A 119 22.27 -16.44 -0.63
CA THR A 119 23.48 -16.38 -1.45
C THR A 119 23.25 -15.57 -2.73
N THR A 120 24.10 -14.59 -3.00
CA THR A 120 24.14 -13.90 -4.29
C THR A 120 24.77 -14.80 -5.35
N VAL A 121 24.03 -15.11 -6.40
CA VAL A 121 24.49 -15.87 -7.57
C VAL A 121 24.70 -14.91 -8.72
N THR A 122 25.93 -14.84 -9.22
CA THR A 122 26.33 -14.01 -10.36
C THR A 122 26.73 -14.91 -11.52
N ASN A 123 26.13 -14.71 -12.69
CA ASN A 123 26.46 -15.43 -13.91
C ASN A 123 26.96 -14.45 -14.98
N THR A 124 28.15 -14.71 -15.51
CA THR A 124 28.82 -13.84 -16.47
C THR A 124 28.99 -14.53 -17.81
N ALA A 125 28.89 -13.77 -18.89
CA ALA A 125 29.15 -14.23 -20.24
C ALA A 125 29.93 -13.17 -21.04
N GLU A 126 30.77 -13.62 -21.97
CA GLU A 126 31.63 -12.78 -22.80
C GLU A 126 31.74 -13.37 -24.21
N ILE A 127 31.73 -12.53 -25.26
CA ILE A 127 32.08 -12.97 -26.61
C ILE A 127 33.60 -13.22 -26.65
N ILE A 128 34.00 -14.48 -26.90
CA ILE A 128 35.41 -14.89 -26.87
C ILE A 128 36.03 -15.10 -28.25
N SER A 129 35.23 -15.06 -29.30
CA SER A 129 35.70 -15.23 -30.67
C SER A 129 34.73 -14.61 -31.67
N SER A 130 35.28 -13.98 -32.70
CA SER A 130 34.59 -13.48 -33.91
C SER A 130 35.57 -13.49 -35.07
N SER A 131 35.10 -13.72 -36.30
CA SER A 131 35.93 -13.64 -37.50
C SER A 131 36.24 -12.21 -37.96
N LEU A 132 35.53 -11.21 -37.43
CA LEU A 132 35.69 -9.80 -37.77
C LEU A 132 36.01 -8.98 -36.52
N PRO A 133 36.79 -7.90 -36.65
CA PRO A 133 37.03 -6.98 -35.54
C PRO A 133 35.76 -6.24 -35.15
N ASP A 134 35.66 -5.92 -33.87
CA ASP A 134 34.62 -5.10 -33.26
C ASP A 134 35.18 -3.69 -32.99
N PRO A 135 34.52 -2.59 -33.40
CA PRO A 135 35.06 -1.24 -33.25
C PRO A 135 35.24 -0.75 -31.81
N ASP A 136 34.46 -1.25 -30.85
CA ASP A 136 34.43 -0.74 -29.47
C ASP A 136 34.59 -1.80 -28.38
N SER A 137 34.71 -3.08 -28.75
CA SER A 137 35.04 -4.18 -27.83
C SER A 137 36.24 -5.02 -28.30
N THR A 138 36.85 -5.77 -27.38
CA THR A 138 37.91 -6.74 -27.72
C THR A 138 37.59 -8.09 -27.12
N VAL A 139 37.24 -9.05 -27.99
CA VAL A 139 36.87 -10.40 -27.56
C VAL A 139 37.90 -11.05 -26.62
N ASN A 140 37.40 -11.75 -25.58
CA ASN A 140 38.20 -12.53 -24.62
C ASN A 140 39.27 -11.68 -23.88
N ASN A 141 38.98 -10.42 -23.55
CA ASN A 141 39.83 -9.55 -22.74
C ASN A 141 39.35 -9.42 -21.27
N GLY A 142 38.13 -9.86 -20.96
CA GLY A 142 37.52 -9.77 -19.63
C GLY A 142 37.12 -8.35 -19.19
N ALA A 143 36.97 -7.40 -20.11
CA ALA A 143 36.62 -6.03 -19.80
C ALA A 143 35.11 -5.88 -19.52
N THR A 144 34.75 -5.66 -18.25
CA THR A 144 33.33 -5.64 -17.82
C THR A 144 32.54 -4.40 -18.24
N GLY A 145 33.18 -3.42 -18.88
CA GLY A 145 32.55 -2.20 -19.39
C GLY A 145 32.29 -2.21 -20.89
N GLU A 146 32.70 -3.27 -21.60
CA GLU A 146 32.46 -3.47 -23.03
C GLU A 146 31.09 -4.14 -23.24
N ASP A 147 30.50 -3.95 -24.42
CA ASP A 147 29.16 -4.43 -24.76
C ASP A 147 29.12 -5.89 -25.22
N ASP A 148 30.28 -6.52 -25.39
CA ASP A 148 30.46 -7.96 -25.58
C ASP A 148 30.47 -8.75 -24.26
N TYR A 149 30.40 -8.06 -23.11
CA TYR A 149 30.36 -8.61 -21.76
C TYR A 149 28.98 -8.43 -21.09
N ALA A 150 28.43 -9.49 -20.53
CA ALA A 150 27.13 -9.44 -19.86
C ALA A 150 27.11 -10.16 -18.51
N VAL A 151 26.47 -9.53 -17.52
CA VAL A 151 26.31 -10.09 -16.16
C VAL A 151 24.83 -10.13 -15.77
N SER A 152 24.44 -11.19 -15.07
CA SER A 152 23.12 -11.30 -14.45
C SER A 152 23.26 -11.86 -13.04
N THR A 153 22.66 -11.18 -12.07
CA THR A 153 22.74 -11.51 -10.64
C THR A 153 21.36 -11.70 -10.04
N PHE A 154 21.24 -12.66 -9.12
CA PHE A 154 20.06 -12.81 -8.25
C PHE A 154 20.46 -13.29 -6.86
N ILE A 155 19.56 -13.16 -5.89
CA ILE A 155 19.71 -13.73 -4.54
C ILE A 155 18.85 -14.99 -4.45
N VAL A 156 19.43 -16.12 -4.04
CA VAL A 156 18.68 -17.37 -3.84
C VAL A 156 17.59 -17.15 -2.80
N GLN A 157 16.36 -17.47 -3.13
CA GLN A 157 15.23 -17.27 -2.22
C GLN A 157 15.21 -18.36 -1.14
N SER A 158 14.84 -17.99 0.08
CA SER A 158 14.25 -18.94 1.02
C SER A 158 12.78 -19.13 0.62
N GLY A 159 12.30 -20.37 0.63
CA GLY A 159 10.86 -20.65 0.57
C GLY A 159 10.08 -20.04 -0.60
N ARG A 160 8.87 -19.56 -0.30
CA ARG A 160 7.87 -19.12 -1.29
C ARG A 160 8.20 -17.71 -1.80
N ALA A 161 7.68 -17.32 -2.95
CA ALA A 161 7.65 -15.89 -3.30
C ALA A 161 6.75 -15.11 -2.32
N ALA A 162 7.21 -13.94 -1.85
CA ALA A 162 6.38 -13.04 -1.06
C ALA A 162 5.10 -12.66 -1.81
N GLY A 163 3.99 -12.57 -1.08
CA GLY A 163 2.75 -12.05 -1.62
C GLY A 163 2.83 -10.54 -1.85
N ILE A 164 1.89 -10.01 -2.64
CA ILE A 164 1.76 -8.56 -2.85
C ILE A 164 0.70 -8.03 -1.88
N PRO A 165 1.06 -7.20 -0.88
CA PRO A 165 0.08 -6.65 0.05
C PRO A 165 -0.92 -5.75 -0.67
N PRO A 166 -2.21 -5.79 -0.29
CA PRO A 166 -3.18 -4.83 -0.80
C PRO A 166 -2.72 -3.39 -0.53
N GLN A 167 -2.86 -2.51 -1.51
CA GLN A 167 -2.62 -1.09 -1.29
C GLN A 167 -3.76 -0.49 -0.48
N LEU A 168 -3.44 0.24 0.60
CA LEU A 168 -4.43 1.02 1.33
C LEU A 168 -4.93 2.17 0.46
N VAL A 169 -6.24 2.22 0.23
CA VAL A 169 -6.88 3.35 -0.46
C VAL A 169 -7.39 4.32 0.60
N CYS A 170 -6.61 5.38 0.86
CA CYS A 170 -6.95 6.38 1.86
C CYS A 170 -7.23 7.76 1.22
N PRO A 171 -8.49 8.10 0.88
CA PRO A 171 -8.83 9.35 0.19
C PRO A 171 -8.42 10.63 0.95
N ALA A 172 -8.38 10.58 2.29
CA ALA A 172 -7.95 11.68 3.15
C ALA A 172 -6.49 11.53 3.62
N GLY A 173 -5.68 10.73 2.91
CA GLY A 173 -4.34 10.37 3.33
C GLY A 173 -4.33 9.36 4.49
N PHE A 174 -3.14 9.07 4.99
CA PHE A 174 -2.93 8.17 6.13
C PHE A 174 -2.16 8.87 7.24
N SER A 175 -2.28 8.33 8.45
CA SER A 175 -1.44 8.65 9.61
C SER A 175 -0.66 7.40 9.99
N VAL A 176 0.55 7.61 10.51
CA VAL A 176 1.43 6.52 10.94
C VAL A 176 1.57 6.57 12.45
N PHE A 177 1.33 5.45 13.12
CA PHE A 177 1.83 5.24 14.47
C PHE A 177 3.27 4.74 14.35
N ASP A 178 4.20 5.68 14.49
CA ASP A 178 5.64 5.50 14.27
C ASP A 178 6.34 5.22 15.60
N TRP A 179 6.86 3.99 15.76
CA TRP A 179 7.55 3.57 16.97
C TRP A 179 8.81 4.39 17.27
N GLY A 180 9.47 4.95 16.26
CA GLY A 180 10.62 5.84 16.41
C GLY A 180 10.27 7.20 17.01
N THR A 181 9.01 7.61 16.94
CA THR A 181 8.52 8.84 17.61
C THR A 181 8.01 8.59 19.03
N ILE A 182 7.78 7.33 19.39
CA ILE A 182 7.31 6.97 20.72
C ILE A 182 8.45 7.05 21.72
N SER A 183 8.38 8.03 22.62
CA SER A 183 9.27 8.09 23.79
C SER A 183 8.63 7.36 24.98
N GLY A 184 9.42 6.59 25.71
CA GLY A 184 9.03 6.08 27.03
C GLY A 184 8.30 4.73 27.06
N TRP A 185 8.49 3.84 26.08
CA TRP A 185 8.20 2.42 26.32
C TRP A 185 9.18 1.89 27.38
N ALA A 186 8.69 1.66 28.60
CA ALA A 186 9.50 1.04 29.64
C ALA A 186 9.71 -0.44 29.29
N ALA A 187 10.97 -0.86 29.13
CA ALA A 187 11.34 -2.24 28.86
C ALA A 187 10.67 -3.20 29.86
N GLY A 188 10.00 -4.23 29.36
CA GLY A 188 9.21 -5.18 30.16
C GLY A 188 7.78 -4.76 30.49
N SER A 189 7.37 -3.52 30.17
CA SER A 189 5.99 -3.08 30.36
C SER A 189 5.04 -3.79 29.41
N THR A 190 3.89 -4.21 29.91
CA THR A 190 2.87 -4.97 29.17
C THR A 190 1.56 -4.22 28.98
N ASP A 191 1.44 -2.98 29.44
CA ASP A 191 0.24 -2.17 29.29
C ASP A 191 0.62 -0.69 29.15
N ASN A 192 0.65 -0.21 27.91
CA ASN A 192 1.13 1.13 27.58
C ASN A 192 0.11 1.85 26.71
N THR A 193 -0.02 3.16 26.88
CA THR A 193 -0.97 4.00 26.16
C THR A 193 -0.26 5.25 25.65
N TYR A 194 -0.47 5.59 24.38
CA TYR A 194 0.17 6.73 23.71
C TYR A 194 -0.86 7.54 22.95
N ALA A 195 -0.61 8.85 22.81
CA ALA A 195 -1.40 9.68 21.90
C ALA A 195 -1.11 9.27 20.45
N PHE A 196 -2.15 9.18 19.63
CA PHE A 196 -2.03 8.88 18.21
C PHE A 196 -2.70 9.98 17.39
N ALA A 197 -1.88 10.83 16.79
CA ALA A 197 -2.30 12.03 16.06
C ALA A 197 -3.34 12.85 16.86
N SER A 198 -4.31 13.46 16.17
CA SER A 198 -5.49 14.08 16.79
C SER A 198 -6.59 13.06 17.12
N PHE A 199 -6.31 11.76 16.96
CA PHE A 199 -7.38 10.76 17.03
C PHE A 199 -7.81 10.40 18.43
N GLY A 200 -6.88 10.49 19.39
CA GLY A 200 -7.04 10.05 20.77
C GLY A 200 -5.87 9.17 21.17
N ASN A 201 -6.07 8.31 22.17
CA ASN A 201 -5.03 7.41 22.65
C ASN A 201 -5.15 6.00 22.05
N ILE A 202 -4.03 5.45 21.59
CA ILE A 202 -3.87 4.03 21.25
C ILE A 202 -3.25 3.30 22.43
N ARG A 203 -3.73 2.10 22.74
CA ARG A 203 -3.27 1.28 23.87
C ARG A 203 -2.79 -0.08 23.41
N PHE A 204 -1.67 -0.53 23.95
CA PHE A 204 -1.07 -1.84 23.71
C PHE A 204 -1.06 -2.62 25.02
N ARG A 205 -1.75 -3.77 25.05
CA ARG A 205 -1.79 -4.68 26.20
C ARG A 205 -1.30 -6.06 25.81
N LEU A 206 -0.33 -6.58 26.54
CA LEU A 206 0.29 -7.88 26.29
C LEU A 206 0.03 -8.84 27.46
N THR A 207 -0.28 -10.10 27.13
CA THR A 207 -0.27 -11.22 28.07
C THR A 207 0.64 -12.30 27.53
N ASN A 208 1.31 -13.06 28.40
CA ASN A 208 2.25 -14.09 28.01
C ASN A 208 2.07 -15.30 28.95
N ASP A 209 1.93 -16.49 28.36
CA ASP A 209 1.84 -17.75 29.09
C ASP A 209 3.23 -18.36 29.41
N GLY A 210 4.29 -17.79 28.83
CA GLY A 210 5.69 -18.10 29.11
C GLY A 210 6.42 -17.00 29.88
N VAL A 211 7.72 -16.85 29.60
CA VAL A 211 8.60 -15.89 30.31
C VAL A 211 9.21 -14.91 29.31
N TYR A 212 9.05 -13.61 29.54
CA TYR A 212 9.74 -12.61 28.73
C TYR A 212 11.25 -12.61 28.98
N GLN A 213 12.03 -12.52 27.91
CA GLN A 213 13.48 -12.61 27.97
C GLN A 213 14.15 -11.25 28.17
N ASN A 214 15.38 -11.25 28.68
CA ASN A 214 16.23 -10.07 28.82
C ASN A 214 17.52 -10.26 28.03
N LEU A 215 17.55 -9.75 26.81
CA LEU A 215 18.64 -9.98 25.86
C LEU A 215 19.17 -8.64 25.34
N ALA A 216 20.43 -8.33 25.66
CA ALA A 216 21.04 -7.06 25.28
C ALA A 216 21.06 -6.82 23.76
N GLY A 217 21.23 -7.88 22.96
CA GLY A 217 21.19 -7.81 21.50
C GLY A 217 19.84 -7.40 20.91
N PHE A 218 18.77 -7.53 21.68
CA PHE A 218 17.40 -7.22 21.29
C PHE A 218 16.78 -6.11 22.16
N GLY A 219 17.60 -5.17 22.63
CA GLY A 219 17.13 -4.02 23.41
C GLY A 219 16.86 -4.28 24.90
N GLY A 220 17.28 -5.43 25.43
CA GLY A 220 17.20 -5.77 26.86
C GLY A 220 15.91 -6.50 27.24
N GLN A 221 15.23 -6.03 28.29
CA GLN A 221 14.03 -6.69 28.83
C GLN A 221 12.84 -6.54 27.88
N SER A 222 12.40 -7.66 27.31
CA SER A 222 11.17 -7.76 26.50
C SER A 222 9.90 -7.61 27.36
N PRO A 223 8.80 -7.03 26.83
CA PRO A 223 8.70 -6.34 25.54
C PRO A 223 9.43 -4.98 25.54
N THR A 224 10.02 -4.60 24.40
CA THR A 224 10.76 -3.34 24.28
C THR A 224 10.75 -2.79 22.86
N VAL A 225 10.83 -1.47 22.72
CA VAL A 225 10.93 -0.80 21.41
C VAL A 225 12.40 -0.61 21.06
N ASN A 226 12.84 -1.16 19.93
CA ASN A 226 14.23 -1.08 19.47
C ASN A 226 14.32 -1.31 17.95
N SER A 227 15.49 -1.11 17.36
CA SER A 227 15.76 -1.28 15.92
C SER A 227 16.70 -2.46 15.62
N ALA A 228 16.78 -3.46 16.50
CA ALA A 228 17.62 -4.65 16.28
C ALA A 228 17.00 -5.62 15.27
N THR A 229 15.67 -5.68 15.22
CA THR A 229 14.87 -6.54 14.32
C THR A 229 14.24 -5.68 13.23
N THR A 230 14.98 -5.48 12.14
CA THR A 230 14.59 -4.49 11.10
C THR A 230 13.69 -5.08 10.02
N GLY A 231 13.65 -6.40 9.85
CA GLY A 231 12.86 -7.05 8.81
C GLY A 231 13.21 -6.56 7.40
N GLY A 232 14.48 -6.19 7.16
CA GLY A 232 14.95 -5.69 5.87
C GLY A 232 14.68 -4.20 5.60
N LEU A 233 14.12 -3.46 6.55
CA LEU A 233 13.94 -2.01 6.41
C LEU A 233 15.30 -1.28 6.33
N SER A 234 15.39 -0.34 5.38
CA SER A 234 16.56 0.51 5.16
C SER A 234 16.11 1.96 4.92
N PRO A 235 16.37 2.90 5.86
CA PRO A 235 17.11 2.71 7.12
C PRO A 235 16.38 1.80 8.12
N ALA A 236 17.13 1.31 9.10
CA ALA A 236 16.55 0.54 10.21
C ALA A 236 15.61 1.43 11.03
N GLU A 237 14.38 0.96 11.24
CA GLU A 237 13.36 1.66 12.01
C GLU A 237 13.02 0.87 13.29
N PRO A 238 12.69 1.55 14.40
CA PRO A 238 12.28 0.86 15.62
C PRO A 238 10.95 0.10 15.44
N GLY A 239 10.80 -1.00 16.15
CA GLY A 239 9.55 -1.75 16.29
C GLY A 239 9.36 -2.24 17.71
N LEU A 240 8.12 -2.62 18.06
CA LEU A 240 7.84 -3.26 19.35
C LEU A 240 8.26 -4.72 19.28
N THR A 241 9.46 -5.00 19.80
CA THR A 241 10.02 -6.34 19.91
C THR A 241 9.49 -7.06 21.14
N VAL A 242 9.06 -8.29 20.93
CA VAL A 242 8.55 -9.23 21.93
C VAL A 242 9.35 -10.51 21.80
N ILE A 243 10.22 -10.77 22.77
CA ILE A 243 10.91 -12.05 22.93
C ILE A 243 10.42 -12.75 24.18
N ALA A 244 10.01 -14.01 24.02
CA ALA A 244 9.54 -14.85 25.10
C ALA A 244 10.06 -16.28 24.95
N ASP A 245 10.27 -16.94 26.08
CA ASP A 245 10.50 -18.38 26.16
C ASP A 245 9.17 -19.05 26.48
N GLN A 246 8.67 -19.85 25.54
CA GLN A 246 7.39 -20.53 25.67
C GLN A 246 7.58 -21.92 26.28
N PRO A 247 6.86 -22.26 27.36
CA PRO A 247 7.09 -23.51 28.08
C PRO A 247 6.67 -24.74 27.28
N ASN A 248 5.82 -24.57 26.27
CA ASN A 248 5.38 -25.60 25.35
C ASN A 248 4.74 -25.03 24.07
N GLN A 249 4.38 -25.91 23.13
CA GLN A 249 3.73 -25.56 21.86
C GLN A 249 2.41 -24.77 22.01
N ALA A 250 1.71 -24.85 23.15
CA ALA A 250 0.49 -24.09 23.39
C ALA A 250 0.74 -22.70 24.01
N GLY A 251 1.99 -22.37 24.33
CA GLY A 251 2.37 -21.07 24.87
C GLY A 251 2.13 -19.96 23.85
N VAL A 252 1.51 -18.86 24.31
CA VAL A 252 1.13 -17.72 23.48
C VAL A 252 1.48 -16.41 24.18
N VAL A 253 2.04 -15.47 23.42
CA VAL A 253 1.96 -14.05 23.71
C VAL A 253 0.78 -13.46 22.96
N GLN A 254 -0.17 -12.88 23.67
CA GLN A 254 -1.29 -12.15 23.07
C GLN A 254 -1.07 -10.65 23.22
N MET A 255 -0.96 -9.93 22.11
CA MET A 255 -0.98 -8.47 22.05
C MET A 255 -2.35 -7.99 21.62
N THR A 256 -2.96 -7.11 22.41
CA THR A 256 -4.21 -6.42 22.10
C THR A 256 -3.92 -4.94 21.90
N ILE A 257 -4.21 -4.44 20.71
CA ILE A 257 -4.13 -3.03 20.33
C ILE A 257 -5.54 -2.47 20.36
N THR A 258 -5.80 -1.49 21.22
CA THR A 258 -7.05 -0.73 21.23
C THR A 258 -6.80 0.60 20.52
N LEU A 259 -7.49 0.80 19.40
CA LEU A 259 -7.40 2.02 18.61
C LEU A 259 -8.25 3.13 19.26
N PRO A 260 -7.87 4.41 19.10
CA PRO A 260 -8.59 5.53 19.73
C PRO A 260 -10.03 5.69 19.23
N ARG A 261 -10.30 5.16 18.04
CA ARG A 261 -11.60 5.10 17.37
C ARG A 261 -11.56 3.95 16.36
N SER A 262 -12.68 3.68 15.69
CA SER A 262 -12.69 2.76 14.56
C SER A 262 -12.05 3.36 13.32
N PHE A 263 -11.23 2.59 12.60
CA PHE A 263 -10.63 2.99 11.33
C PHE A 263 -10.92 1.98 10.24
N SER A 264 -11.24 2.45 9.04
CA SER A 264 -11.35 1.63 7.83
C SER A 264 -10.05 1.77 7.05
N GLY A 265 -9.25 0.70 6.94
CA GLY A 265 -7.90 0.78 6.40
C GLY A 265 -6.86 0.88 7.51
N VAL A 266 -6.37 -0.27 7.97
CA VAL A 266 -5.21 -0.40 8.87
C VAL A 266 -4.26 -1.42 8.27
N GLN A 267 -2.98 -1.07 8.15
CA GLN A 267 -1.93 -1.96 7.65
C GLN A 267 -0.67 -1.85 8.50
N PHE A 268 -0.04 -2.98 8.77
CA PHE A 268 1.22 -3.05 9.50
C PHE A 268 1.94 -4.36 9.19
N THR A 269 3.22 -4.42 9.54
CA THR A 269 4.05 -5.63 9.34
C THR A 269 4.39 -6.25 10.69
N ILE A 270 4.26 -7.57 10.76
CA ILE A 270 4.81 -8.39 11.83
C ILE A 270 6.02 -9.11 11.25
N PHE A 271 7.15 -8.95 11.92
CA PHE A 271 8.41 -9.69 11.72
C PHE A 271 8.66 -10.46 13.02
N ASP A 272 9.46 -11.52 13.18
CA ASP A 272 10.14 -12.35 12.22
C ASP A 272 9.44 -13.71 12.18
N VAL A 273 8.37 -13.85 11.37
CA VAL A 273 7.60 -15.11 11.35
C VAL A 273 8.35 -16.14 10.50
N ASP A 274 9.09 -17.01 11.19
CA ASP A 274 10.04 -17.94 10.55
C ASP A 274 10.09 -19.33 11.23
N PHE A 275 11.02 -20.18 10.80
CA PHE A 275 11.12 -21.57 11.23
C PHE A 275 12.57 -22.05 11.30
N PHE A 276 12.90 -22.72 12.40
CA PHE A 276 14.14 -23.47 12.54
C PHE A 276 13.91 -24.84 13.17
N ALA A 277 14.24 -25.87 12.40
CA ALA A 277 13.98 -27.26 12.77
C ALA A 277 14.57 -27.62 14.14
N ASN A 278 13.74 -28.23 14.99
CA ASN A 278 14.06 -28.61 16.38
C ASN A 278 14.29 -27.44 17.35
N GLN A 279 13.99 -26.22 16.94
CA GLN A 279 13.99 -25.06 17.82
C GLN A 279 12.60 -24.42 17.85
N PHE A 280 12.17 -23.78 16.76
CA PHE A 280 10.91 -23.04 16.71
C PHE A 280 10.17 -23.21 15.39
N ALA A 281 8.86 -23.00 15.44
CA ALA A 281 8.01 -22.87 14.27
C ALA A 281 6.98 -21.79 14.57
N ASP A 282 7.21 -20.59 14.09
CA ASP A 282 6.42 -19.44 14.51
C ASP A 282 5.00 -19.51 13.96
N ARG A 283 4.04 -19.17 14.81
CA ARG A 283 2.64 -19.04 14.44
C ARG A 283 2.11 -17.70 14.92
N VAL A 284 1.60 -16.91 13.98
CA VAL A 284 0.92 -15.65 14.25
C VAL A 284 -0.52 -15.76 13.80
N GLU A 285 -1.46 -15.47 14.68
CA GLU A 285 -2.87 -15.31 14.35
C GLU A 285 -3.31 -13.88 14.63
N VAL A 286 -4.00 -13.26 13.68
CA VAL A 286 -4.46 -11.87 13.82
C VAL A 286 -5.98 -11.78 13.67
N VAL A 287 -6.63 -11.06 14.57
CA VAL A 287 -8.08 -10.86 14.55
C VAL A 287 -8.40 -9.41 14.90
N GLY A 288 -9.21 -8.75 14.09
CA GLY A 288 -9.76 -7.42 14.40
C GLY A 288 -11.11 -7.53 15.12
N GLY A 289 -11.50 -6.46 15.78
CA GLY A 289 -12.83 -6.27 16.38
C GLY A 289 -13.43 -4.93 15.96
N PHE A 290 -14.76 -4.90 15.81
CA PHE A 290 -15.53 -3.68 15.59
C PHE A 290 -16.89 -3.77 16.30
N GLY A 291 -17.12 -2.92 17.29
CA GLY A 291 -18.35 -2.91 18.08
C GLY A 291 -18.63 -4.26 18.75
N GLY A 292 -17.57 -5.00 19.13
CA GLY A 292 -17.65 -6.35 19.71
C GLY A 292 -17.76 -7.50 18.71
N ASN A 293 -17.88 -7.22 17.40
CA ASN A 293 -17.92 -8.26 16.37
C ASN A 293 -16.53 -8.52 15.79
N GLN A 294 -16.27 -9.77 15.38
CA GLN A 294 -15.01 -10.17 14.78
C GLN A 294 -14.85 -9.62 13.35
N VAL A 295 -13.67 -9.11 13.03
CA VAL A 295 -13.27 -8.66 11.70
C VAL A 295 -11.99 -9.39 11.31
N LEU A 296 -12.00 -10.09 10.18
CA LEU A 296 -10.82 -10.83 9.72
C LEU A 296 -9.91 -9.93 8.86
N PRO A 297 -8.59 -9.92 9.09
CA PRO A 297 -7.64 -9.26 8.20
C PRO A 297 -7.38 -10.11 6.96
N GLN A 298 -6.82 -9.48 5.94
CA GLN A 298 -6.03 -10.18 4.93
C GLN A 298 -4.56 -10.18 5.38
N LEU A 299 -3.99 -11.37 5.54
CA LEU A 299 -2.55 -11.53 5.75
C LEU A 299 -1.86 -11.77 4.41
N THR A 300 -0.67 -11.19 4.23
CA THR A 300 0.19 -11.40 3.07
C THR A 300 1.50 -11.99 3.55
N ASN A 301 1.87 -13.14 2.99
CA ASN A 301 3.06 -13.88 3.38
C ASN A 301 4.35 -13.22 2.88
N GLY A 302 5.42 -13.43 3.63
CA GLY A 302 6.79 -13.25 3.19
C GLY A 302 7.32 -14.51 2.50
N ASN A 303 8.64 -14.63 2.44
CA ASN A 303 9.32 -15.76 1.82
C ASN A 303 9.48 -16.97 2.74
N ALA A 304 9.61 -16.70 4.04
CA ALA A 304 9.88 -17.67 5.09
C ALA A 304 8.61 -18.09 5.86
N ASN A 305 7.43 -17.71 5.36
CA ASN A 305 6.15 -18.08 5.94
C ASN A 305 5.07 -18.30 4.88
N PHE A 306 3.99 -18.96 5.29
CA PHE A 306 2.76 -19.07 4.50
C PHE A 306 1.55 -18.63 5.33
N VAL A 307 0.50 -18.21 4.62
CA VAL A 307 -0.74 -17.72 5.20
C VAL A 307 -1.89 -18.68 4.92
N GLN A 308 -2.70 -18.96 5.93
CA GLN A 308 -3.99 -19.63 5.82
C GLN A 308 -5.05 -18.83 6.57
N GLY A 309 -5.88 -18.08 5.83
CA GLY A 309 -6.88 -17.19 6.42
C GLY A 309 -6.20 -16.07 7.21
N ASN A 310 -6.45 -16.01 8.52
CA ASN A 310 -5.90 -15.01 9.43
C ASN A 310 -4.71 -15.53 10.26
N ILE A 311 -4.11 -16.64 9.85
CA ILE A 311 -2.96 -17.27 10.48
C ILE A 311 -1.78 -17.27 9.51
N ALA A 312 -0.60 -16.87 9.98
CA ALA A 312 0.67 -17.05 9.31
C ALA A 312 1.55 -18.04 10.10
N ILE A 313 2.25 -18.91 9.38
CA ILE A 313 3.13 -19.94 9.95
C ILE A 313 4.49 -19.86 9.24
N GLY A 314 5.57 -19.82 10.01
CA GLY A 314 6.92 -19.90 9.50
C GLY A 314 7.26 -21.27 8.92
N ASP A 315 7.95 -21.29 7.79
CA ASP A 315 8.38 -22.51 7.08
C ASP A 315 9.81 -22.45 6.52
N ALA A 316 10.52 -21.33 6.70
CA ALA A 316 11.94 -21.18 6.41
C ALA A 316 12.62 -20.26 7.44
N LEU A 317 13.96 -20.19 7.40
CA LEU A 317 14.73 -19.24 8.21
C LEU A 317 14.63 -17.81 7.67
N SER A 318 14.70 -16.85 8.58
CA SER A 318 14.88 -15.42 8.30
C SER A 318 15.85 -14.85 9.35
N GLY A 319 16.73 -13.95 8.93
CA GLY A 319 17.62 -13.24 9.85
C GLY A 319 17.03 -11.92 10.31
N ASP A 320 17.51 -11.38 11.44
CA ASP A 320 17.01 -10.15 12.07
C ASP A 320 16.90 -8.92 11.15
N ASN A 321 17.67 -8.89 10.06
CA ASN A 321 17.70 -7.81 9.07
C ASN A 321 17.25 -8.23 7.67
N GLU A 322 16.68 -9.42 7.52
CA GLU A 322 16.18 -9.95 6.26
C GLU A 322 14.67 -9.76 6.16
N PRO A 323 14.11 -9.43 4.99
CA PRO A 323 12.67 -9.23 4.85
C PRO A 323 11.86 -10.54 4.76
N LEU A 324 12.51 -11.70 4.90
CA LEU A 324 11.93 -12.99 4.51
C LEU A 324 10.81 -13.43 5.46
N GLY A 325 10.94 -13.16 6.76
CA GLY A 325 9.94 -13.46 7.80
C GLY A 325 8.83 -12.42 7.96
N ASN A 326 8.75 -11.42 7.09
CA ASN A 326 7.69 -10.41 7.16
C ASN A 326 6.30 -11.01 6.88
N VAL A 327 5.30 -10.57 7.64
CA VAL A 327 3.87 -10.82 7.39
C VAL A 327 3.15 -9.49 7.42
N VAL A 328 2.54 -9.09 6.30
CA VAL A 328 1.78 -7.84 6.23
C VAL A 328 0.31 -8.12 6.56
N VAL A 329 -0.21 -7.43 7.58
CA VAL A 329 -1.60 -7.49 8.02
C VAL A 329 -2.36 -6.33 7.40
N THR A 330 -3.51 -6.57 6.75
CA THR A 330 -4.37 -5.50 6.19
C THR A 330 -5.82 -5.66 6.61
N PHE A 331 -6.39 -4.62 7.22
CA PHE A 331 -7.81 -4.49 7.51
C PHE A 331 -8.45 -3.46 6.57
N ASN A 332 -9.28 -3.92 5.64
CA ASN A 332 -10.06 -3.03 4.75
C ASN A 332 -11.41 -2.62 5.36
N ASN A 333 -11.91 -3.42 6.31
CA ASN A 333 -13.13 -3.13 7.06
C ASN A 333 -12.83 -2.36 8.34
N PRO A 334 -13.80 -1.61 8.89
CA PRO A 334 -13.64 -0.90 10.17
C PRO A 334 -13.13 -1.83 11.28
N VAL A 335 -12.13 -1.39 12.04
CA VAL A 335 -11.67 -2.03 13.28
C VAL A 335 -11.41 -1.00 14.37
N ASP A 336 -11.77 -1.31 15.61
CA ASP A 336 -11.47 -0.53 16.83
C ASP A 336 -10.48 -1.26 17.75
N THR A 337 -10.30 -2.56 17.53
CA THR A 337 -9.41 -3.43 18.30
C THR A 337 -8.71 -4.42 17.38
N ILE A 338 -7.45 -4.73 17.67
CA ILE A 338 -6.65 -5.72 16.94
C ILE A 338 -6.00 -6.64 17.97
N THR A 339 -6.18 -7.94 17.81
CA THR A 339 -5.57 -8.97 18.65
C THR A 339 -4.60 -9.78 17.81
N ILE A 340 -3.34 -9.85 18.23
CA ILE A 340 -2.27 -10.65 17.65
C ILE A 340 -1.93 -11.73 18.66
N ARG A 341 -2.01 -13.00 18.27
CA ARG A 341 -1.57 -14.15 19.07
C ARG A 341 -0.33 -14.74 18.43
N TYR A 342 0.79 -14.56 19.09
CA TYR A 342 2.07 -15.13 18.70
C TYR A 342 2.38 -16.35 19.55
N GLY A 343 2.75 -17.45 18.92
CA GLY A 343 3.13 -18.67 19.60
C GLY A 343 3.71 -19.66 18.61
N ASN A 344 3.36 -20.93 18.78
CA ASN A 344 4.00 -22.01 18.06
C ASN A 344 3.06 -22.78 17.15
N HIS A 345 3.57 -23.19 15.99
CA HIS A 345 2.96 -24.20 15.16
C HIS A 345 3.27 -25.60 15.72
N THR A 346 2.43 -26.58 15.39
CA THR A 346 2.54 -27.96 15.90
C THR A 346 3.80 -28.70 15.44
N THR A 347 4.53 -28.15 14.48
CA THR A 347 5.82 -28.66 13.98
C THR A 347 7.02 -28.24 14.83
N ALA A 348 6.85 -27.29 15.76
CA ALA A 348 7.88 -26.96 16.75
C ALA A 348 8.14 -28.16 17.69
N PRO A 349 9.29 -28.27 18.38
CA PRO A 349 9.47 -29.26 19.43
C PRO A 349 8.52 -29.00 20.62
N THR A 350 8.36 -30.00 21.51
CA THR A 350 7.49 -29.88 22.69
C THR A 350 7.82 -28.66 23.55
N ASN A 351 9.11 -28.34 23.68
CA ASN A 351 9.58 -27.09 24.27
C ASN A 351 10.32 -26.29 23.18
N PRO A 352 9.68 -25.28 22.59
CA PRO A 352 10.26 -24.45 21.54
C PRO A 352 11.33 -23.47 22.05
N GLY A 353 11.38 -23.23 23.36
CA GLY A 353 12.33 -22.31 23.96
C GLY A 353 12.07 -20.86 23.57
N GLN A 354 13.15 -20.12 23.37
CA GLN A 354 13.13 -18.69 23.05
C GLN A 354 12.70 -18.44 21.60
N GLN A 355 11.76 -17.51 21.44
CA GLN A 355 11.30 -17.00 20.15
C GLN A 355 10.97 -15.51 20.25
N GLY A 356 10.86 -14.82 19.13
CA GLY A 356 10.53 -13.41 19.14
C GLY A 356 9.97 -12.85 17.84
N ILE A 357 9.12 -11.84 17.99
CA ILE A 357 8.57 -11.04 16.89
C ILE A 357 8.77 -9.55 17.18
N SER A 358 8.76 -8.73 16.14
CA SER A 358 8.67 -7.28 16.16
C SER A 358 7.43 -6.82 15.40
N LEU A 359 6.66 -5.94 16.03
CA LEU A 359 5.59 -5.20 15.38
C LEU A 359 6.15 -3.88 14.86
N HIS A 360 6.14 -3.70 13.54
CA HIS A 360 6.53 -2.44 12.90
C HIS A 360 5.39 -1.41 12.96
N ASP A 361 5.64 -0.25 12.39
CA ASP A 361 4.72 0.88 12.36
C ASP A 361 3.33 0.53 11.82
N LEU A 362 2.31 1.23 12.34
CA LEU A 362 0.93 1.05 11.89
C LEU A 362 0.52 2.20 10.98
N PHE A 363 0.14 1.87 9.76
CA PHE A 363 -0.43 2.79 8.78
C PHE A 363 -1.95 2.73 8.87
N VAL A 364 -2.57 3.88 9.10
CA VAL A 364 -4.01 3.99 9.30
C VAL A 364 -4.59 5.04 8.37
N CYS A 365 -5.61 4.69 7.58
CA CYS A 365 -6.28 5.67 6.74
C CYS A 365 -6.97 6.73 7.61
N ASN A 366 -6.77 7.99 7.26
CA ASN A 366 -7.41 9.10 7.95
C ASN A 366 -8.92 9.02 7.72
N PRO A 367 -9.73 9.09 8.78
CA PRO A 367 -11.16 9.06 8.65
C PRO A 367 -11.65 10.41 8.10
N PHE A 368 -12.71 10.40 7.31
CA PHE A 368 -13.22 11.60 6.64
C PHE A 368 -14.74 11.59 6.57
N ALA A 369 -15.33 12.78 6.47
CA ALA A 369 -16.75 12.94 6.15
C ALA A 369 -16.93 13.19 4.64
N THR A 370 -18.00 12.68 4.06
CA THR A 370 -18.38 12.97 2.67
C THR A 370 -19.88 13.08 2.58
N LEU A 371 -20.37 14.30 2.34
CA LEU A 371 -21.80 14.55 2.28
C LEU A 371 -22.33 14.39 0.87
N SER A 372 -23.46 13.70 0.75
CA SER A 372 -24.26 13.66 -0.47
C SER A 372 -25.65 14.22 -0.18
N ILE A 373 -26.21 14.91 -1.17
CA ILE A 373 -27.53 15.54 -1.07
C ILE A 373 -28.41 15.10 -2.24
N THR A 374 -29.67 14.81 -1.95
CA THR A 374 -30.71 14.54 -2.97
C THR A 374 -31.90 15.42 -2.67
N LYS A 375 -32.46 16.08 -3.70
CA LYS A 375 -33.67 16.90 -3.61
C LYS A 375 -34.70 16.37 -4.60
N VAL A 376 -35.88 16.02 -4.11
CA VAL A 376 -37.02 15.58 -4.95
C VAL A 376 -38.24 16.44 -4.63
N SER A 377 -39.14 16.61 -5.61
CA SER A 377 -40.40 17.31 -5.44
C SER A 377 -41.59 16.39 -5.68
N SER A 378 -42.69 16.65 -4.97
CA SER A 378 -43.98 16.01 -5.18
C SER A 378 -45.11 17.03 -5.11
N LEU A 379 -46.09 16.91 -6.00
CA LEU A 379 -47.29 17.74 -5.99
C LEU A 379 -48.27 17.19 -4.94
N ILE A 380 -48.67 18.03 -3.99
CA ILE A 380 -49.62 17.68 -2.94
C ILE A 380 -51.04 17.98 -3.40
N SER A 381 -51.27 19.16 -3.99
CA SER A 381 -52.57 19.56 -4.52
C SER A 381 -52.46 20.68 -5.55
N ASP A 382 -53.48 20.86 -6.38
CA ASP A 382 -53.65 22.06 -7.22
C ASP A 382 -55.08 22.63 -7.15
N PRO A 383 -55.31 23.89 -7.59
CA PRO A 383 -56.63 24.53 -7.48
C PRO A 383 -57.76 23.88 -8.29
N VAL A 384 -57.43 23.05 -9.28
CA VAL A 384 -58.37 22.41 -10.22
C VAL A 384 -58.63 20.96 -9.83
N ASN A 385 -57.57 20.16 -9.65
CA ASN A 385 -57.67 18.72 -9.40
C ASN A 385 -57.60 18.38 -7.90
N LEU A 386 -57.39 19.36 -7.04
CA LEU A 386 -57.16 19.17 -5.59
C LEU A 386 -56.04 18.14 -5.38
N ALA A 387 -56.21 17.18 -4.46
CA ALA A 387 -55.23 16.12 -4.22
C ALA A 387 -55.29 14.96 -5.24
N ASN A 388 -56.26 14.95 -6.16
CA ASN A 388 -56.46 13.84 -7.08
C ASN A 388 -55.73 14.11 -8.40
N ASN A 389 -54.55 13.50 -8.60
CA ASN A 389 -53.70 13.71 -9.78
C ASN A 389 -53.32 15.19 -10.02
N PRO A 390 -52.72 15.86 -9.01
CA PRO A 390 -52.40 17.26 -9.09
C PRO A 390 -51.41 17.59 -10.22
N LYS A 391 -51.53 18.79 -10.78
CA LYS A 391 -50.68 19.34 -11.84
C LYS A 391 -49.87 20.53 -11.33
N ALA A 392 -48.69 20.73 -11.89
CA ALA A 392 -47.84 21.90 -11.62
C ALA A 392 -48.40 23.13 -12.36
N ILE A 393 -49.47 23.71 -11.82
CA ILE A 393 -50.11 24.94 -12.30
C ILE A 393 -50.06 26.02 -11.20
N PRO A 394 -50.23 27.31 -11.53
CA PRO A 394 -50.32 28.37 -10.53
C PRO A 394 -51.32 28.04 -9.41
N GLY A 395 -50.90 28.24 -8.17
CA GLY A 395 -51.63 27.86 -6.96
C GLY A 395 -51.40 26.42 -6.50
N ALA A 396 -50.63 25.58 -7.22
CA ALA A 396 -50.35 24.22 -6.80
C ALA A 396 -49.35 24.17 -5.62
N LEU A 397 -49.66 23.35 -4.62
CA LEU A 397 -48.83 23.10 -3.45
C LEU A 397 -47.86 21.97 -3.76
N VAL A 398 -46.56 22.28 -3.72
CA VAL A 398 -45.46 21.33 -3.93
C VAL A 398 -44.74 21.11 -2.60
N GLU A 399 -44.39 19.86 -2.29
CA GLU A 399 -43.48 19.52 -1.19
C GLU A 399 -42.15 19.06 -1.78
N TYR A 400 -41.06 19.65 -1.29
CA TYR A 400 -39.70 19.18 -1.55
C TYR A 400 -39.20 18.38 -0.37
N LEU A 401 -38.59 17.22 -0.67
CA LEU A 401 -37.86 16.39 0.27
C LEU A 401 -36.38 16.47 -0.07
N ILE A 402 -35.59 17.02 0.84
CA ILE A 402 -34.13 17.08 0.77
C ILE A 402 -33.60 16.00 1.71
N SER A 403 -32.77 15.10 1.20
CA SER A 403 -32.09 14.07 1.98
C SER A 403 -30.59 14.33 1.96
N VAL A 404 -29.98 14.37 3.14
CA VAL A 404 -28.54 14.55 3.31
C VAL A 404 -27.98 13.32 4.00
N VAL A 405 -26.93 12.73 3.43
CA VAL A 405 -26.28 11.52 3.95
C VAL A 405 -24.79 11.76 4.06
N ASN A 406 -24.19 11.36 5.18
CA ASN A 406 -22.73 11.27 5.30
C ASN A 406 -22.27 9.87 4.90
N ASN A 407 -21.71 9.75 3.70
CA ASN A 407 -21.13 8.52 3.16
C ASN A 407 -19.65 8.34 3.54
N GLY A 408 -19.10 9.26 4.33
CA GLY A 408 -17.74 9.15 4.85
C GLY A 408 -17.60 8.10 5.95
N THR A 409 -16.38 7.93 6.43
CA THR A 409 -16.02 7.00 7.50
C THR A 409 -15.97 7.66 8.88
N ASP A 410 -16.06 8.99 8.97
CA ASP A 410 -16.18 9.73 10.23
C ASP A 410 -17.42 10.63 10.26
N ALA A 411 -17.78 11.06 11.47
CA ALA A 411 -18.72 12.16 11.65
C ALA A 411 -18.16 13.47 11.07
N THR A 412 -19.05 14.37 10.65
CA THR A 412 -18.64 15.76 10.39
C THR A 412 -18.21 16.43 11.69
N ASP A 413 -17.39 17.47 11.58
CA ASP A 413 -17.10 18.35 12.71
C ASP A 413 -18.40 18.91 13.31
N ALA A 414 -18.38 19.15 14.63
CA ALA A 414 -19.54 19.70 15.32
C ALA A 414 -19.90 21.08 14.75
N ASN A 415 -21.21 21.29 14.52
CA ASN A 415 -21.78 22.56 14.05
C ASN A 415 -21.26 23.01 12.67
N SER A 416 -20.79 22.06 11.84
CA SER A 416 -20.24 22.35 10.50
C SER A 416 -21.21 22.06 9.35
N VAL A 417 -22.29 21.31 9.60
CA VAL A 417 -23.28 20.98 8.57
C VAL A 417 -24.19 22.17 8.32
N VAL A 418 -24.23 22.63 7.08
CA VAL A 418 -25.10 23.74 6.65
C VAL A 418 -25.78 23.35 5.35
N VAL A 419 -27.11 23.31 5.35
CA VAL A 419 -27.91 23.06 4.14
C VAL A 419 -28.52 24.37 3.69
N VAL A 420 -28.17 24.82 2.48
CA VAL A 420 -28.79 25.98 1.84
C VAL A 420 -29.66 25.49 0.71
N ASP A 421 -30.91 25.93 0.69
CA ASP A 421 -31.82 25.70 -0.42
C ASP A 421 -32.28 27.02 -1.00
N ASN A 422 -32.03 27.20 -2.30
CA ASN A 422 -32.62 28.29 -3.07
C ASN A 422 -34.00 27.84 -3.52
N GLY A 423 -35.03 28.56 -3.07
CA GLY A 423 -36.40 28.30 -3.46
C GLY A 423 -36.59 28.45 -4.97
N PRO A 424 -37.64 27.83 -5.55
CA PRO A 424 -37.98 28.06 -6.95
C PRO A 424 -38.32 29.55 -7.18
N ALA A 425 -37.86 30.13 -8.30
CA ALA A 425 -38.11 31.54 -8.61
C ALA A 425 -39.60 31.87 -8.78
N ASP A 426 -40.38 30.90 -9.28
CA ASP A 426 -41.82 31.04 -9.56
C ASP A 426 -42.66 30.37 -8.46
N ALA A 427 -42.19 30.40 -7.20
CA ALA A 427 -42.93 29.83 -6.09
C ALA A 427 -42.63 30.55 -4.77
N LYS A 428 -43.62 30.60 -3.89
CA LYS A 428 -43.49 31.19 -2.55
C LYS A 428 -43.44 30.13 -1.46
N LEU A 429 -42.60 30.34 -0.45
CA LEU A 429 -42.46 29.43 0.69
C LEU A 429 -43.75 29.44 1.51
N CYS A 430 -44.31 28.27 1.79
CA CYS A 430 -45.63 28.13 2.42
C CYS A 430 -45.58 27.37 3.73
N GLN A 431 -46.73 27.39 4.44
CA GLN A 431 -46.89 26.72 5.73
C GLN A 431 -46.00 27.32 6.82
N ILE A 432 -45.77 28.64 6.76
CA ILE A 432 -44.83 29.30 7.69
C ILE A 432 -45.31 29.31 9.15
N SER A 433 -46.62 29.10 9.38
CA SER A 433 -47.21 28.97 10.73
C SER A 433 -47.47 27.51 11.15
N ARG A 434 -46.95 26.53 10.42
CA ARG A 434 -47.13 25.10 10.74
C ARG A 434 -46.37 24.73 12.01
N ALA A 435 -46.93 23.81 12.80
CA ALA A 435 -46.22 23.21 13.94
C ALA A 435 -44.93 22.50 13.47
N GLY A 436 -43.80 22.83 14.12
CA GLY A 436 -42.46 22.40 13.70
C GLY A 436 -41.75 23.34 12.71
N GLY A 437 -42.40 24.44 12.32
CA GLY A 437 -41.84 25.45 11.41
C GLY A 437 -42.09 25.17 9.92
N PRO A 438 -41.73 26.11 9.04
CA PRO A 438 -41.87 25.95 7.58
C PRO A 438 -40.97 24.87 6.98
N VAL A 439 -39.87 24.52 7.65
CA VAL A 439 -38.96 23.45 7.25
C VAL A 439 -38.97 22.38 8.34
N VAL A 440 -39.47 21.19 7.99
CA VAL A 440 -39.59 20.07 8.92
C VAL A 440 -38.32 19.23 8.84
N PHE A 441 -37.53 19.23 9.91
CA PHE A 441 -36.38 18.36 10.09
C PHE A 441 -36.82 16.98 10.61
N ALA A 442 -36.40 15.92 9.94
CA ALA A 442 -36.62 14.55 10.40
C ALA A 442 -35.30 13.78 10.42
N ASP A 443 -35.01 13.20 11.57
CA ASP A 443 -33.84 12.35 11.83
C ASP A 443 -34.29 10.91 12.11
N PRO A 444 -34.53 10.12 11.05
CA PRO A 444 -35.08 8.77 11.20
C PRO A 444 -34.08 7.76 11.80
N GLY A 445 -32.79 8.12 11.94
CA GLY A 445 -31.71 7.18 12.22
C GLY A 445 -30.76 7.58 13.35
N GLY A 446 -31.04 8.65 14.10
CA GLY A 446 -30.14 9.16 15.13
C GLY A 446 -28.84 9.67 14.52
N SER A 447 -28.94 10.74 13.74
CA SER A 447 -27.88 11.35 12.96
C SER A 447 -26.73 11.93 13.78
N GLY A 448 -26.95 12.21 15.07
CA GLY A 448 -26.03 12.98 15.91
C GLY A 448 -26.25 14.49 15.83
N LEU A 449 -27.21 14.93 15.01
CA LEU A 449 -27.60 16.33 14.86
C LEU A 449 -28.79 16.68 15.76
N THR A 450 -28.82 17.92 16.24
CA THR A 450 -29.97 18.51 16.93
C THR A 450 -30.50 19.69 16.12
N TYR A 451 -31.82 19.75 15.97
CA TYR A 451 -32.50 20.83 15.26
C TYR A 451 -33.40 21.58 16.22
N SER A 452 -33.16 22.90 16.37
CA SER A 452 -33.97 23.79 17.18
C SER A 452 -34.79 24.74 16.30
N PHE A 453 -36.07 24.88 16.61
CA PHE A 453 -36.94 25.90 16.02
C PHE A 453 -37.94 26.39 17.08
N ALA A 454 -37.73 27.60 17.59
CA ALA A 454 -38.58 28.23 18.58
C ALA A 454 -39.62 29.16 17.94
N SER A 455 -39.22 29.99 16.97
CA SER A 455 -40.12 30.92 16.27
C SER A 455 -39.46 31.53 15.03
N LEU A 456 -40.27 32.08 14.12
CA LEU A 456 -39.77 32.72 12.88
C LEU A 456 -38.78 33.87 13.09
N ALA A 457 -38.76 34.51 14.27
CA ALA A 457 -37.88 35.63 14.60
C ALA A 457 -36.71 35.25 15.52
N SER A 458 -36.57 33.98 15.88
CA SER A 458 -35.52 33.52 16.80
C SER A 458 -34.16 33.47 16.11
N VAL A 459 -33.18 34.17 16.67
CA VAL A 459 -31.79 34.16 16.19
C VAL A 459 -30.98 32.96 16.70
N GLY A 460 -31.55 32.15 17.59
CA GLY A 460 -30.94 30.94 18.13
C GLY A 460 -31.43 29.64 17.47
N ASP A 461 -32.28 29.75 16.44
CA ASP A 461 -32.83 28.61 15.74
C ASP A 461 -31.84 28.05 14.72
N SER A 462 -31.97 26.75 14.44
CA SER A 462 -31.25 26.08 13.36
C SER A 462 -31.75 26.46 11.97
N LEU A 463 -32.75 27.34 11.84
CA LEU A 463 -33.39 27.72 10.56
C LEU A 463 -33.38 29.23 10.36
N GLU A 464 -32.83 29.67 9.24
CA GLU A 464 -32.75 31.08 8.85
C GLU A 464 -33.32 31.27 7.43
N PHE A 465 -33.81 32.48 7.13
CA PHE A 465 -34.37 32.82 5.82
C PHE A 465 -33.69 34.03 5.22
N SER A 466 -33.69 34.05 3.89
CA SER A 466 -33.17 35.15 3.07
C SER A 466 -34.25 35.62 2.11
N ASN A 467 -34.23 36.93 1.82
CA ASN A 467 -35.03 37.58 0.79
C ASN A 467 -34.16 38.16 -0.35
N ASP A 468 -32.89 37.80 -0.39
CA ASP A 468 -31.87 38.33 -1.30
C ASP A 468 -30.94 37.24 -1.84
N ALA A 469 -31.51 36.06 -2.10
CA ALA A 469 -30.85 34.88 -2.67
C ALA A 469 -29.65 34.35 -1.84
N GLY A 470 -29.76 34.42 -0.51
CA GLY A 470 -28.79 33.87 0.43
C GLY A 470 -27.64 34.79 0.79
N VAL A 471 -27.70 36.08 0.42
CA VAL A 471 -26.69 37.08 0.78
C VAL A 471 -26.82 37.46 2.26
N ASN A 472 -28.04 37.70 2.75
CA ASN A 472 -28.34 37.96 4.15
C ASN A 472 -29.36 36.94 4.71
N TRP A 473 -29.19 36.56 5.98
CA TRP A 473 -29.96 35.51 6.68
C TRP A 473 -30.81 36.08 7.82
N THR A 474 -31.33 37.29 7.67
CA THR A 474 -32.04 38.04 8.71
C THR A 474 -33.53 38.24 8.41
N HIS A 475 -34.03 37.69 7.30
CA HIS A 475 -35.44 37.84 6.92
C HIS A 475 -36.33 37.06 7.90
N VAL A 476 -37.36 37.71 8.43
CA VAL A 476 -38.38 37.09 9.29
C VAL A 476 -39.63 36.87 8.44
N PRO A 477 -39.99 35.60 8.12
CA PRO A 477 -41.11 35.34 7.24
C PRO A 477 -42.43 35.90 7.75
N THR A 478 -43.21 36.51 6.86
CA THR A 478 -44.54 37.05 7.17
C THR A 478 -45.61 36.40 6.29
N ALA A 479 -46.64 35.83 6.93
CA ALA A 479 -47.66 35.06 6.23
C ALA A 479 -48.61 35.98 5.47
N ASP A 480 -48.78 35.71 4.18
CA ASP A 480 -49.88 36.20 3.38
C ASP A 480 -51.19 35.46 3.69
N ALA A 481 -52.27 35.78 2.97
CA ALA A 481 -53.57 35.16 3.14
C ALA A 481 -53.59 33.64 2.85
N GLN A 482 -52.57 33.11 2.17
CA GLN A 482 -52.41 31.69 1.85
C GLN A 482 -51.46 30.97 2.83
N GLY A 483 -50.93 31.68 3.84
CA GLY A 483 -49.99 31.14 4.81
C GLY A 483 -48.57 31.00 4.26
N CYS A 484 -48.20 31.82 3.28
CA CYS A 484 -46.94 31.80 2.56
C CYS A 484 -46.23 33.15 2.64
N ASP A 485 -44.93 33.20 2.32
CA ASP A 485 -44.18 34.45 2.16
C ASP A 485 -43.50 34.47 0.79
N PRO A 486 -43.93 35.33 -0.16
CA PRO A 486 -43.30 35.45 -1.47
C PRO A 486 -41.93 36.14 -1.43
N SER A 487 -41.58 36.78 -0.32
CA SER A 487 -40.29 37.46 -0.16
C SER A 487 -39.16 36.48 0.18
N VAL A 488 -39.48 35.26 0.62
CA VAL A 488 -38.44 34.26 0.95
C VAL A 488 -37.88 33.67 -0.33
N THR A 489 -36.62 33.99 -0.62
CA THR A 489 -35.89 33.46 -1.78
C THR A 489 -35.11 32.19 -1.45
N SER A 490 -34.61 32.08 -0.21
CA SER A 490 -33.79 30.95 0.23
C SER A 490 -33.99 30.68 1.72
N PHE A 491 -33.73 29.44 2.14
CA PHE A 491 -33.59 29.10 3.56
C PHE A 491 -32.26 28.38 3.80
N ARG A 492 -31.77 28.45 5.04
CA ARG A 492 -30.59 27.74 5.49
C ARG A 492 -30.89 27.00 6.79
N VAL A 493 -30.50 25.72 6.83
CA VAL A 493 -30.58 24.87 8.03
C VAL A 493 -29.17 24.60 8.56
N ARG A 494 -28.96 24.91 9.84
CA ARG A 494 -27.71 24.76 10.60
C ARG A 494 -27.99 23.98 11.89
N PRO A 495 -28.10 22.65 11.82
CA PRO A 495 -28.26 21.85 13.02
C PRO A 495 -26.99 21.87 13.85
N ASP A 496 -27.15 21.74 15.17
CA ASP A 496 -26.03 21.57 16.10
C ASP A 496 -25.57 20.10 16.11
N GLY A 497 -24.33 19.86 16.53
CA GLY A 497 -23.73 18.52 16.57
C GLY A 497 -23.04 18.11 15.27
N GLY A 498 -22.72 16.83 15.14
CA GLY A 498 -22.02 16.27 13.98
C GLY A 498 -22.86 15.19 13.31
N LEU A 499 -22.93 15.19 11.97
CA LEU A 499 -23.60 14.14 11.22
C LEU A 499 -22.71 12.89 11.19
N GLY A 500 -23.10 11.86 11.94
CA GLY A 500 -22.36 10.60 12.05
C GLY A 500 -22.16 9.89 10.70
N ALA A 501 -21.07 9.14 10.58
CA ALA A 501 -20.78 8.31 9.41
C ALA A 501 -21.92 7.30 9.13
N GLY A 502 -22.32 7.17 7.87
CA GLY A 502 -23.43 6.32 7.44
C GLY A 502 -24.82 6.78 7.90
N ARG A 503 -24.94 7.97 8.51
CA ARG A 503 -26.22 8.53 8.97
C ARG A 503 -26.76 9.57 7.99
N SER A 504 -28.05 9.85 8.14
CA SER A 504 -28.79 10.78 7.28
C SER A 504 -29.86 11.53 8.05
N PHE A 505 -30.22 12.71 7.56
CA PHE A 505 -31.43 13.43 7.95
C PHE A 505 -32.16 13.92 6.70
N THR A 506 -33.43 14.32 6.89
CA THR A 506 -34.24 14.88 5.82
C THR A 506 -34.87 16.20 6.22
N LEU A 507 -35.07 17.07 5.23
CA LEU A 507 -35.81 18.32 5.34
C LEU A 507 -37.03 18.24 4.43
N ARG A 508 -38.20 18.62 4.95
CA ARG A 508 -39.40 18.81 4.13
C ARG A 508 -39.84 20.25 4.16
N VAL A 509 -40.07 20.80 2.99
CA VAL A 509 -40.44 22.20 2.80
C VAL A 509 -41.52 22.30 1.73
N ARG A 510 -42.45 23.25 1.86
CA ARG A 510 -43.57 23.40 0.92
C ARG A 510 -43.55 24.77 0.27
N TYR A 511 -43.91 24.78 -1.01
CA TYR A 511 -44.05 25.99 -1.81
C TYR A 511 -45.39 25.98 -2.55
N ILE A 512 -45.94 27.15 -2.84
CA ILE A 512 -47.03 27.31 -3.82
C ILE A 512 -46.43 27.91 -5.09
N ILE A 513 -46.71 27.29 -6.24
CA ILE A 513 -46.33 27.81 -7.56
C ILE A 513 -47.12 29.09 -7.84
N GLU A 514 -46.46 30.16 -8.28
CA GLU A 514 -47.08 31.44 -8.63
C GLU A 514 -47.46 31.56 -10.11
#